data_AF-A0A962NCA7-F1
#
_entry.id   AF-A0A962NCA7-F1
#
_cell.length_a   1.000
_cell.length_b   1.000
_cell.length_c   1.000
_cell.angle_alpha   90.00
_cell.angle_beta   90.00
_cell.angle_gamma   90.00
#
_symmetry.space_group_name_H-M   'P 1'
#
loop_
_entity.id
_entity.type
_entity.pdbx_description
1 polymer ?
#
loop_
_entity_poly.entity_id
_entity_poly.type
_entity_poly.pdbx_seq_one_letter_code
_entity_poly.pdbx_strand_id
1 'polypeptide(L)'
;LMLFELQLVSVLGCEVNLYQDDAIGGDIEGLMRYRFVTGQGVVPESTDTQQLPGVSVPGELLVALRDPLAMTPPQWLMLRRLLDQLLRLYLEGKTLYSRQLL
;
A
#
# COMPACT_ATOMS: atom_id res chain seq x y z
N LEU A 1 -15.32 0.36 -6.51
CA LEU A 1 -14.38 -0.78 -6.64
C LEU A 1 -13.15 -0.66 -5.73
N MET A 2 -12.40 0.45 -5.77
CA MET A 2 -11.14 0.55 -5.02
C MET A 2 -11.28 0.62 -3.49
N LEU A 3 -12.37 1.20 -2.96
CA LEU A 3 -12.66 1.15 -1.51
C LEU A 3 -12.93 -0.28 -1.01
N PHE A 4 -13.53 -1.13 -1.86
CA PHE A 4 -13.72 -2.55 -1.56
C PHE A 4 -12.39 -3.30 -1.57
N GLU A 5 -11.51 -3.02 -2.52
CA GLU A 5 -10.16 -3.62 -2.56
C GLU A 5 -9.32 -3.21 -1.35
N LEU A 6 -9.42 -1.95 -0.91
CA LEU A 6 -8.79 -1.50 0.35
C LEU A 6 -9.30 -2.28 1.56
N GLN A 7 -10.62 -2.46 1.68
CA GLN A 7 -11.19 -3.27 2.76
C GLN A 7 -10.77 -4.74 2.65
N LEU A 8 -10.73 -5.29 1.44
CA LEU A 8 -10.27 -6.66 1.20
C LEU A 8 -8.82 -6.84 1.65
N VAL A 9 -7.94 -5.88 1.33
CA VAL A 9 -6.54 -5.87 1.76
C VAL A 9 -6.43 -5.84 3.29
N SER A 10 -7.23 -5.02 3.97
CA SER A 10 -7.32 -5.03 5.45
C SER A 10 -7.79 -6.38 6.00
N VAL A 11 -8.84 -6.98 5.41
CA VAL A 11 -9.35 -8.32 5.81
C VAL A 11 -8.33 -9.43 5.57
N LEU A 12 -7.47 -9.29 4.57
CA LEU A 12 -6.37 -10.23 4.28
C LEU A 12 -5.17 -10.07 5.25
N GLY A 13 -5.30 -9.25 6.31
CA GLY A 13 -4.23 -9.02 7.29
C GLY A 13 -3.16 -8.06 6.79
N CYS A 14 -3.45 -7.30 5.74
CA CYS A 14 -2.55 -6.29 5.17
C CYS A 14 -2.97 -4.90 5.67
N GLU A 15 -3.22 -4.77 6.98
CA GLU A 15 -3.58 -3.49 7.55
C GLU A 15 -2.38 -2.54 7.41
N VAL A 16 -2.57 -1.49 6.61
CA VAL A 16 -1.54 -0.48 6.34
C VAL A 16 -1.73 0.63 7.36
N ASN A 17 -0.77 0.79 8.27
CA ASN A 17 -0.79 1.90 9.20
C ASN A 17 -0.59 3.22 8.41
N LEU A 18 -1.60 4.09 8.46
CA LEU A 18 -1.59 5.37 7.74
C LEU A 18 -0.98 6.51 8.55
N TYR A 19 -0.79 6.32 9.85
CA TYR A 19 -0.40 7.37 10.78
C TYR A 19 1.04 7.21 11.23
N GLN A 20 1.46 5.98 11.53
CA GLN A 20 2.81 5.68 12.03
C GLN A 20 3.47 4.60 11.19
N ASP A 21 4.80 4.63 11.10
CA ASP A 21 5.56 3.51 10.59
C ASP A 21 5.67 2.41 11.66
N ASP A 22 5.67 1.16 11.21
CA ASP A 22 5.68 -0.02 12.06
C ASP A 22 7.10 -0.45 12.49
N ALA A 23 8.15 0.27 12.06
CA ALA A 23 9.54 -0.03 12.41
C ALA A 23 9.99 0.69 13.68
N ILE A 24 9.77 1.99 13.75
CA ILE A 24 10.20 2.88 14.84
C ILE A 24 9.03 3.64 15.48
N GLY A 25 7.81 3.53 14.94
CA GLY A 25 6.64 4.24 15.43
C GLY A 25 6.65 5.73 15.09
N GLY A 26 7.46 6.14 14.11
CA GLY A 26 7.54 7.52 13.64
C GLY A 26 6.31 7.90 12.82
N ASP A 27 5.99 9.19 12.78
CA ASP A 27 4.83 9.65 12.00
C ASP A 27 5.07 9.47 10.49
N ILE A 28 4.03 9.05 9.77
CA ILE A 28 4.05 8.98 8.32
C ILE A 28 4.02 10.39 7.73
N GLU A 29 5.09 10.73 6.99
CA GLU A 29 5.28 12.01 6.32
C GLU A 29 5.05 11.90 4.82
N GLY A 30 4.39 12.90 4.23
CA GLY A 30 4.04 12.89 2.80
C GLY A 30 5.25 12.88 1.85
N LEU A 31 6.37 13.49 2.26
CA LEU A 31 7.59 13.61 1.44
C LEU A 31 8.50 12.38 1.52
N MET A 32 8.24 11.47 2.46
CA MET A 32 9.03 10.26 2.67
C MET A 32 8.53 9.13 1.75
N ARG A 33 9.41 8.14 1.53
CA ARG A 33 9.04 6.86 0.91
C ARG A 33 9.02 5.77 1.96
N TYR A 34 8.07 4.88 1.82
CA TYR A 34 7.88 3.73 2.70
C TYR A 34 7.87 2.46 1.87
N ARG A 35 7.95 1.33 2.57
CA ARG A 35 7.81 0.01 1.99
C ARG A 35 6.85 -0.79 2.86
N PHE A 36 5.85 -1.36 2.22
CA PHE A 36 4.99 -2.35 2.86
C PHE A 36 5.67 -3.73 2.74
N VAL A 37 5.99 -4.33 3.89
CA VAL A 37 6.59 -5.66 3.99
C VAL A 37 5.60 -6.58 4.70
N THR A 38 5.27 -7.72 4.08
CA THR A 38 4.33 -8.69 4.67
C THR A 38 4.85 -9.15 6.04
N GLY A 39 4.01 -9.03 7.06
CA GLY A 39 4.34 -9.40 8.44
C GLY A 39 5.14 -8.34 9.24
N GLN A 40 5.63 -7.27 8.60
CA GLN A 40 6.27 -6.13 9.28
C GLN A 40 5.49 -4.82 9.14
N GLY A 41 4.57 -4.72 8.19
CA GLY A 41 3.77 -3.51 7.99
C GLY A 41 4.49 -2.47 7.14
N VAL A 42 4.25 -1.19 7.41
CA VAL A 42 4.80 -0.04 6.70
C VAL A 42 6.09 0.41 7.37
N VAL A 43 7.22 0.26 6.68
CA VAL A 43 8.54 0.68 7.20
C VAL A 43 9.15 1.77 6.33
N PRO A 44 9.99 2.67 6.86
CA PRO A 44 10.69 3.65 6.03
C PRO A 44 11.53 2.97 4.93
N GLU A 45 11.49 3.50 3.71
CA GLU A 45 12.27 2.97 2.59
C GLU A 45 13.72 3.46 2.70
N SER A 46 14.62 2.55 3.05
CA SER A 46 16.07 2.73 3.17
C SER A 46 16.80 1.71 2.29
N THR A 47 18.11 1.83 2.13
CA THR A 47 18.92 0.86 1.35
C THR A 47 18.77 -0.57 1.86
N ASP A 48 18.58 -0.76 3.17
CA ASP A 48 18.40 -2.09 3.77
C ASP A 48 16.98 -2.63 3.52
N THR A 49 15.95 -1.78 3.68
CA THR A 49 14.56 -2.23 3.48
C THR A 49 14.20 -2.42 2.01
N GLN A 50 14.92 -1.77 1.08
CA GLN A 50 14.75 -2.01 -0.36
C GLN A 50 15.03 -3.45 -0.80
N GLN A 51 15.86 -4.17 -0.04
CA GLN A 51 16.18 -5.58 -0.30
C GLN A 51 15.08 -6.53 0.21
N LEU A 52 14.19 -6.06 1.09
CA LEU A 52 13.10 -6.87 1.62
C LEU A 52 11.98 -7.04 0.56
N PRO A 53 11.40 -8.25 0.45
CA PRO A 53 10.27 -8.51 -0.42
C PRO A 53 9.06 -7.69 0.07
N GLY A 54 8.63 -6.73 -0.73
CA GLY A 54 7.60 -5.78 -0.35
C GLY A 54 7.24 -4.83 -1.48
N VAL A 55 6.32 -3.91 -1.19
CA VAL A 55 5.80 -2.92 -2.15
C VAL A 55 6.24 -1.53 -1.72
N SER A 56 6.87 -0.76 -2.61
CA SER A 56 7.21 0.66 -2.35
C SER A 56 5.93 1.49 -2.32
N VAL A 57 5.77 2.28 -1.25
CA VAL A 57 4.60 3.10 -0.98
C VAL A 57 5.02 4.56 -0.81
N PRO A 58 4.52 5.50 -1.63
CA PRO A 58 4.74 6.92 -1.42
C PRO A 58 4.06 7.41 -0.15
N GLY A 59 4.73 8.20 0.69
CA GLY A 59 4.14 8.79 1.90
C GLY A 59 2.93 9.66 1.60
N GLU A 60 2.97 10.42 0.50
CA GLU A 60 1.83 11.24 0.04
C GLU A 60 0.56 10.42 -0.19
N LEU A 61 0.70 9.15 -0.60
CA LEU A 61 -0.44 8.25 -0.79
C LEU A 61 -1.00 7.77 0.55
N LEU A 62 -0.14 7.45 1.52
CA LEU A 62 -0.56 7.08 2.88
C LEU A 62 -1.30 8.24 3.58
N VAL A 63 -0.79 9.46 3.42
CA VAL A 63 -1.46 10.66 3.93
C VAL A 63 -2.79 10.89 3.22
N ALA A 64 -2.84 10.74 1.89
CA ALA A 64 -4.08 10.90 1.14
C ALA A 64 -5.15 9.84 1.49
N LEU A 65 -4.72 8.62 1.84
CA LEU A 65 -5.62 7.54 2.28
C LEU A 65 -6.30 7.81 3.62
N ARG A 66 -5.85 8.80 4.40
CA ARG A 66 -6.54 9.23 5.63
C ARG A 66 -7.90 9.86 5.33
N ASP A 67 -8.05 10.48 4.15
CA ASP A 67 -9.32 10.97 3.63
C ASP A 67 -9.51 10.57 2.16
N PRO A 68 -9.98 9.33 1.90
CA PRO A 68 -10.15 8.81 0.55
C PRO A 68 -11.12 9.64 -0.32
N LEU A 69 -12.06 10.36 0.28
CA LEU A 69 -13.06 11.15 -0.45
C LEU A 69 -12.45 12.43 -1.05
N ALA A 70 -11.36 12.92 -0.46
CA ALA A 70 -10.62 14.09 -0.93
C ALA A 70 -9.48 13.75 -1.92
N MET A 71 -9.28 12.47 -2.25
CA MET A 71 -8.19 12.05 -3.13
C MET A 71 -8.35 12.58 -4.56
N THR A 72 -7.26 13.12 -5.09
CA THR A 72 -7.15 13.61 -6.47
C THR A 72 -6.99 12.46 -7.47
N PRO A 73 -7.32 12.65 -8.77
CA PRO A 73 -7.17 11.60 -9.79
C PRO A 73 -5.76 10.97 -9.87
N PRO A 74 -4.65 11.72 -9.75
CA PRO A 74 -3.30 11.14 -9.67
C PRO A 74 -3.11 10.21 -8.47
N GLN A 75 -3.63 10.59 -7.30
CA GLN A 75 -3.55 9.77 -6.09
C GLN A 75 -4.38 8.48 -6.21
N TRP A 76 -5.53 8.53 -6.88
CA TRP A 76 -6.30 7.33 -7.23
C TRP A 76 -5.53 6.38 -8.15
N LEU A 77 -4.82 6.91 -9.15
CA LEU A 77 -3.97 6.10 -10.02
C LEU A 77 -2.83 5.44 -9.24
N MET A 78 -2.20 6.17 -8.32
CA MET A 78 -1.15 5.63 -7.44
C MET A 78 -1.68 4.52 -6.56
N LEU A 79 -2.86 4.73 -5.94
CA LEU A 79 -3.53 3.71 -5.14
C LEU A 79 -3.80 2.44 -5.95
N ARG A 80 -4.25 2.58 -7.21
CA ARG A 80 -4.52 1.44 -8.07
C ARG A 80 -3.26 0.62 -8.34
N ARG A 81 -2.14 1.29 -8.61
CA ARG A 81 -0.85 0.61 -8.83
C ARG A 81 -0.38 -0.11 -7.57
N LEU A 82 -0.54 0.52 -6.41
CA LEU A 82 -0.20 -0.08 -5.12
C LEU A 82 -1.04 -1.34 -4.83
N LEU A 83 -2.37 -1.24 -4.99
CA LEU A 83 -3.27 -2.39 -4.80
C LEU A 83 -2.92 -3.53 -5.76
N ASP A 84 -2.56 -3.23 -7.00
CA ASP A 84 -2.13 -4.25 -7.97
C ASP A 84 -0.85 -4.95 -7.56
N GLN A 85 0.12 -4.22 -7.01
CA GLN A 85 1.36 -4.78 -6.50
C GLN A 85 1.14 -5.63 -5.25
N LEU A 86 0.32 -5.15 -4.31
CA LEU A 86 -0.07 -5.91 -3.12
C LEU A 86 -0.81 -7.20 -3.50
N LEU A 87 -1.83 -7.12 -4.36
CA LEU A 87 -2.56 -8.30 -4.81
C LEU A 87 -1.62 -9.31 -5.50
N ARG A 88 -0.66 -8.87 -6.31
CA ARG A 88 0.34 -9.78 -6.91
C ARG A 88 1.23 -10.44 -5.86
N LEU A 89 1.66 -9.69 -4.84
CA LEU A 89 2.45 -10.19 -3.72
C LEU A 89 1.68 -11.30 -2.97
N TYR A 90 0.41 -11.06 -2.67
CA TYR A 90 -0.42 -11.99 -1.90
C TYR A 90 -0.98 -13.17 -2.71
N LEU A 91 -1.15 -13.01 -4.01
CA LEU A 91 -1.60 -14.08 -4.89
C LEU A 91 -0.44 -14.92 -5.44
N GLU A 92 0.80 -14.69 -4.99
CA GLU A 92 2.01 -15.37 -5.48
C GLU A 92 2.13 -15.31 -7.01
N GLY A 93 1.75 -14.17 -7.61
CA GLY A 93 1.74 -13.99 -9.06
C GLY A 93 0.56 -14.62 -9.81
N LYS A 94 -0.42 -15.22 -9.11
CA LYS A 94 -1.66 -15.71 -9.75
C LYS A 94 -2.53 -14.53 -10.19
N THR A 95 -3.01 -14.59 -11.43
CA THR A 95 -3.85 -13.56 -12.02
C THR A 95 -5.28 -13.66 -11.47
N LEU A 96 -5.86 -12.53 -11.05
CA LEU A 96 -7.29 -12.44 -10.81
C LEU A 96 -8.03 -12.52 -12.14
N TYR A 97 -8.60 -13.68 -12.46
CA TYR A 97 -9.38 -13.90 -13.70
C TYR A 97 -10.57 -12.94 -13.87
N SER A 98 -11.10 -12.40 -12.77
CA SER A 98 -12.14 -11.35 -12.82
C SER A 98 -11.69 -10.07 -13.54
N ARG A 99 -10.38 -9.83 -13.68
CA ARG A 99 -9.81 -8.67 -14.39
C ARG A 99 -9.76 -8.87 -15.91
N GLN A 100 -9.99 -10.08 -16.41
CA GLN A 100 -10.11 -10.37 -17.85
C GLN A 100 -11.53 -10.16 -18.38
N LEU A 101 -12.48 -9.81 -17.51
CA LEU A 101 -13.91 -9.65 -17.83
C LEU A 101 -14.35 -8.17 -17.90
N LEU A 102 -13.41 -7.22 -17.78
CA LEU A 102 -13.65 -5.77 -17.80
C LEU A 102 -13.18 -5.13 -19.11
#